data_AF-A0A7X5UVG4-F1
#
_entry.id   AF-A0A7X5UVG4-F1
#
_cell.length_a   1.000
_cell.length_b   1.000
_cell.length_c   1.000
_cell.angle_alpha   90.00
_cell.angle_beta   90.00
_cell.angle_gamma   90.00
#
_symmetry.space_group_name_H-M   'P 1'
#
loop_
_entity.id
_entity.type
_entity.pdbx_description
1 polymer ?
#
loop_
_entity_poly.entity_id
_entity_poly.type
_entity_poly.pdbx_seq_one_letter_code
_entity_poly.pdbx_strand_id
1 'polypeptide(L)'
;MSEWSLPGFTETALLGEGGFGRVVLARRDVTGEYVAIKYLYPRHLADPAKLAEFRAEAQVLSRVSSPHVARLYQFDETGQGAAIVMEAVAGVSLRAVLSAAGVLRPESALAVLKGSLLGLAAAHAEGIVHRDYKPPNVLVSPDGQSKLVDFGIAVLAGQAGAPVGTPAYMAPEQWSGLAVGPATDVYAATCVFFECVTGRRPYESTDTEWLRSLHQQAPVPSYAAPEAVRGLISRGMAKDARQRPATADLFVAELEAAARSAYGEDWERCGKGSLAARAGVLLAASPLAMLAASSAVTPATGAAVAGAGKGIAAAAGAKIATSVVAAAVVAATATVVVIINQDTGTPPATGQPSVEQVALQASVREREEDFGDFTFSGQYVRISGHPDQEIQRRANELLMAPLDDWIEHARSGLLGPDPGGGVPEATTRVEILRQDERVISVRYSRMIASPQFGNRGGYGFRLVTVDLTTGGPLNAPEVFADAASDAAAAGLLEQRVLAHAGGSYCPGSPEQQAPMSPLFLTEPYTAGGGDPAVQTGFTAGGVEFLVYAPAFGHAMACDFQSYLVPYREVEALMTRHAREVLVK
;
A
#
# COMPACT_ATOMS: atom_id res chain seq x y z
N MET A 1 -30.24 -17.68 5.40
CA MET A 1 -30.01 -18.73 4.38
C MET A 1 -28.67 -19.36 4.69
N SER A 2 -28.59 -20.69 4.78
CA SER A 2 -27.32 -21.39 4.97
C SER A 2 -26.37 -21.09 3.82
N GLU A 3 -25.13 -20.75 4.13
CA GLU A 3 -24.09 -20.50 3.14
C GLU A 3 -23.80 -21.80 2.35
N TRP A 4 -23.58 -21.69 1.04
CA TRP A 4 -23.34 -22.86 0.19
C TRP A 4 -22.03 -23.57 0.58
N SER A 5 -22.03 -24.91 0.55
CA SER A 5 -20.86 -25.75 0.81
C SER A 5 -20.70 -26.77 -0.31
N LEU A 6 -19.45 -27.13 -0.62
CA LEU A 6 -19.12 -28.01 -1.72
C LEU A 6 -19.47 -29.47 -1.36
N PRO A 7 -20.32 -30.17 -2.14
CA PRO A 7 -20.69 -31.55 -1.86
C PRO A 7 -19.48 -32.50 -1.86
N GLY A 8 -19.51 -33.52 -1.00
CA GLY A 8 -18.42 -34.50 -0.85
C GLY A 8 -17.29 -34.07 0.09
N PHE A 9 -17.48 -32.97 0.80
CA PHE A 9 -16.56 -32.47 1.83
C PHE A 9 -17.32 -32.11 3.10
N THR A 10 -16.78 -32.52 4.23
CA THR A 10 -17.25 -32.13 5.56
C THR A 10 -16.37 -30.99 6.09
N GLU A 11 -16.93 -29.78 6.23
CA GLU A 11 -16.22 -28.64 6.82
C GLU A 11 -15.96 -28.89 8.31
N THR A 12 -14.73 -28.62 8.76
CA THR A 12 -14.27 -28.91 10.13
C THR A 12 -13.86 -27.67 10.90
N ALA A 13 -13.33 -26.65 10.22
CA ALA A 13 -12.97 -25.38 10.83
C ALA A 13 -12.87 -24.26 9.79
N LEU A 14 -13.12 -23.02 10.21
CA LEU A 14 -12.80 -21.83 9.44
C LEU A 14 -11.30 -21.53 9.58
N LEU A 15 -10.61 -21.33 8.46
CA LEU A 15 -9.17 -20.98 8.41
C LEU A 15 -8.95 -19.49 8.17
N GLY A 16 -9.86 -18.82 7.46
CA GLY A 16 -9.80 -17.38 7.24
C GLY A 16 -10.99 -16.85 6.44
N GLU A 17 -11.18 -15.54 6.49
CA GLU A 17 -12.18 -14.81 5.71
C GLU A 17 -11.51 -13.58 5.08
N GLY A 18 -11.96 -13.19 3.89
CA GLY A 18 -11.45 -12.03 3.17
C GLY A 18 -12.51 -11.43 2.25
N GLY A 19 -12.17 -10.36 1.53
CA GLY A 19 -13.15 -9.63 0.71
C GLY A 19 -13.87 -10.47 -0.35
N PHE A 20 -13.18 -11.49 -0.89
CA PHE A 20 -13.68 -12.40 -1.93
C PHE A 20 -14.45 -13.60 -1.38
N GLY A 21 -14.19 -14.03 -0.15
CA GLY A 21 -14.61 -15.36 0.27
C GLY A 21 -14.14 -15.79 1.64
N ARG A 22 -14.40 -17.06 1.93
CA ARG A 22 -13.93 -17.75 3.13
C ARG A 22 -13.07 -18.96 2.76
N VAL A 23 -12.11 -19.29 3.60
CA VAL A 23 -11.26 -20.48 3.48
C VAL A 23 -11.54 -21.38 4.67
N VAL A 24 -11.88 -22.64 4.42
CA VAL A 24 -12.18 -23.62 5.47
C VAL A 24 -11.26 -24.82 5.36
N LEU A 25 -11.01 -25.46 6.50
CA LEU A 25 -10.46 -26.81 6.56
C LEU A 25 -11.63 -27.77 6.41
N ALA A 26 -11.57 -28.65 5.42
CA ALA A 26 -12.57 -29.66 5.18
C ALA A 26 -11.95 -31.05 5.04
N ARG A 27 -12.71 -32.07 5.39
CA ARG A 27 -12.33 -33.47 5.18
C ARG A 27 -13.08 -34.00 3.97
N ARG A 28 -12.37 -34.54 2.98
CA ARG A 28 -12.98 -35.20 1.82
C ARG A 28 -13.71 -36.47 2.31
N ASP A 29 -14.99 -36.60 2.00
CA ASP A 29 -15.84 -37.64 2.60
C ASP A 29 -15.41 -39.06 2.21
N VAL A 30 -14.90 -39.21 0.97
CA VAL A 30 -14.51 -40.51 0.41
C VAL A 30 -13.15 -41.00 0.93
N THR A 31 -12.16 -40.11 0.99
CA THR A 31 -10.76 -40.50 1.34
C THR A 31 -10.43 -40.23 2.80
N GLY A 32 -11.18 -39.36 3.47
CA GLY A 32 -10.83 -38.85 4.80
C GLY A 32 -9.66 -37.86 4.80
N GLU A 33 -9.11 -37.52 3.63
CA GLU A 33 -8.02 -36.55 3.50
C GLU A 33 -8.51 -35.14 3.82
N TYR A 34 -7.70 -34.37 4.53
CA TYR A 34 -7.99 -32.96 4.79
C TYR A 34 -7.50 -32.06 3.65
N VAL A 35 -8.33 -31.09 3.29
CA VAL A 35 -8.10 -30.10 2.24
C VAL A 35 -8.46 -28.71 2.74
N ALA A 36 -7.86 -27.68 2.14
CA ALA A 36 -8.33 -26.32 2.30
C ALA A 36 -9.29 -26.00 1.14
N ILE A 37 -10.45 -25.40 1.45
CA ILE A 37 -11.44 -25.00 0.45
C ILE A 37 -11.65 -23.50 0.55
N LYS A 38 -11.31 -22.78 -0.51
CA LYS A 38 -11.62 -21.35 -0.67
C LYS A 38 -12.93 -21.23 -1.44
N TYR A 39 -13.93 -20.62 -0.83
CA TYR A 39 -15.26 -20.38 -1.41
C TYR A 39 -15.41 -18.94 -1.85
N LEU A 40 -16.00 -18.71 -3.02
CA LEU A 40 -16.40 -17.38 -3.49
C LEU A 40 -17.75 -17.00 -2.86
N TYR A 41 -17.86 -15.80 -2.28
CA TYR A 41 -19.13 -15.37 -1.69
C TYR A 41 -20.24 -15.21 -2.75
N PRO A 42 -21.52 -15.48 -2.40
CA PRO A 42 -22.62 -15.39 -3.36
C PRO A 42 -22.76 -14.04 -4.07
N ARG A 43 -22.45 -12.95 -3.37
CA ARG A 43 -22.45 -11.58 -3.93
C ARG A 43 -21.49 -11.39 -5.10
N HIS A 44 -20.42 -12.19 -5.16
CA HIS A 44 -19.41 -12.12 -6.21
C HIS A 44 -19.65 -13.13 -7.34
N LEU A 45 -20.54 -14.12 -7.15
CA LEU A 45 -20.94 -15.06 -8.22
C LEU A 45 -21.71 -14.35 -9.34
N ALA A 46 -22.49 -13.33 -8.98
CA ALA A 46 -23.27 -12.54 -9.94
C ALA A 46 -22.42 -11.53 -10.72
N ASP A 47 -21.17 -11.32 -10.33
CA ASP A 47 -20.21 -10.44 -11.01
C ASP A 47 -19.30 -11.28 -11.92
N PRO A 48 -19.48 -11.22 -13.25
CA PRO A 48 -18.67 -12.00 -14.19
C PRO A 48 -17.17 -11.71 -14.08
N ALA A 49 -16.78 -10.50 -13.70
CA ALA A 49 -15.37 -10.14 -13.53
C ALA A 49 -14.76 -10.85 -12.32
N LYS A 50 -15.46 -10.85 -11.18
CA LYS A 50 -14.99 -11.52 -9.96
C LYS A 50 -14.93 -13.03 -10.11
N LEU A 51 -15.91 -13.62 -10.79
CA LEU A 51 -15.90 -15.05 -11.10
C LEU A 51 -14.77 -15.41 -12.08
N ALA A 52 -14.48 -14.55 -13.07
CA ALA A 52 -13.37 -14.73 -13.98
C ALA A 52 -12.00 -14.63 -13.27
N GLU A 53 -11.82 -13.67 -12.35
CA GLU A 53 -10.64 -13.57 -11.48
C GLU A 53 -10.42 -14.85 -10.68
N PHE A 54 -11.49 -15.37 -10.06
CA PHE A 54 -11.43 -16.60 -9.27
C PHE A 54 -11.09 -17.84 -10.12
N ARG A 55 -11.65 -17.93 -11.33
CA ARG A 55 -11.31 -18.99 -12.29
C ARG A 55 -9.87 -18.88 -12.79
N ALA A 56 -9.37 -17.66 -13.01
CA ALA A 56 -7.99 -17.41 -13.42
C ALA A 56 -7.00 -17.83 -12.33
N GLU A 57 -7.30 -17.52 -11.06
CA GLU A 57 -6.50 -17.97 -9.91
C GLU A 57 -6.34 -19.50 -9.89
N ALA A 58 -7.46 -20.24 -10.05
CA ALA A 58 -7.42 -21.70 -10.12
C ALA A 58 -6.59 -22.21 -11.32
N GLN A 59 -6.74 -21.60 -12.50
CA GLN A 59 -5.96 -22.01 -13.68
C GLN A 59 -4.45 -21.79 -13.48
N VAL A 60 -4.07 -20.68 -12.86
CA VAL A 60 -2.68 -20.35 -12.53
C VAL A 60 -2.10 -21.38 -11.55
N LEU A 61 -2.78 -21.62 -10.42
CA LEU A 61 -2.35 -22.58 -9.41
C LEU A 61 -2.25 -24.02 -9.95
N SER A 62 -3.06 -24.39 -10.94
CA SER A 62 -3.04 -25.73 -11.54
C SER A 62 -1.75 -26.06 -12.29
N ARG A 63 -1.00 -25.05 -12.73
CA ARG A 63 0.23 -25.20 -13.53
C ARG A 63 1.48 -25.32 -12.67
N VAL A 64 1.44 -24.81 -11.45
CA VAL A 64 2.63 -24.73 -10.59
C VAL A 64 2.74 -25.98 -9.72
N SER A 65 3.82 -26.74 -9.90
CA SER A 65 4.18 -27.85 -9.03
C SER A 65 5.50 -27.56 -8.31
N SER A 66 5.42 -27.30 -7.00
CA SER A 66 6.60 -27.00 -6.19
C SER A 66 6.36 -27.37 -4.73
N PRO A 67 7.38 -27.86 -4.00
CA PRO A 67 7.27 -28.03 -2.55
C PRO A 67 7.06 -26.71 -1.79
N HIS A 68 7.30 -25.56 -2.45
CA HIS A 68 7.14 -24.22 -1.88
C HIS A 68 5.84 -23.52 -2.31
N VAL A 69 4.94 -24.22 -3.01
CA VAL A 69 3.62 -23.71 -3.40
C VAL A 69 2.56 -24.74 -3.02
N ALA A 70 1.45 -24.29 -2.44
CA ALA A 70 0.33 -25.16 -2.12
C ALA A 70 -0.30 -25.69 -3.39
N ARG A 71 -0.47 -27.00 -3.43
CA ARG A 71 -1.00 -27.68 -4.62
C ARG A 71 -2.50 -27.43 -4.75
N LEU A 72 -2.94 -27.08 -5.96
CA LEU A 72 -4.35 -27.14 -6.32
C LEU A 72 -4.77 -28.59 -6.59
N TYR A 73 -5.92 -28.99 -6.04
CA TYR A 73 -6.50 -30.29 -6.32
C TYR A 73 -7.65 -30.22 -7.33
N GLN A 74 -8.58 -29.29 -7.14
CA GLN A 74 -9.72 -29.13 -8.04
C GLN A 74 -10.31 -27.72 -7.93
N PHE A 75 -10.99 -27.30 -9.01
CA PHE A 75 -11.84 -26.12 -9.04
C PHE A 75 -13.25 -26.57 -9.44
N ASP A 76 -14.23 -26.13 -8.66
CA ASP A 76 -15.64 -26.46 -8.87
C ASP A 76 -16.45 -25.17 -9.01
N GLU A 77 -17.30 -25.12 -10.04
CA GLU A 77 -18.19 -24.02 -10.32
C GLU A 77 -19.59 -24.58 -10.63
N THR A 78 -20.57 -24.15 -9.85
CA THR A 78 -21.97 -24.59 -9.95
C THR A 78 -22.88 -23.38 -9.92
N GLY A 79 -24.14 -23.55 -10.30
CA GLY A 79 -25.14 -22.47 -10.17
C GLY A 79 -25.39 -22.00 -8.73
N GLN A 80 -24.89 -22.73 -7.72
CA GLN A 80 -25.02 -22.36 -6.31
C GLN A 80 -23.75 -21.75 -5.70
N GLY A 81 -22.59 -21.91 -6.35
CA GLY A 81 -21.32 -21.42 -5.83
C GLY A 81 -20.09 -21.90 -6.58
N ALA A 82 -18.96 -21.28 -6.26
CA ALA A 82 -17.64 -21.62 -6.79
C ALA A 82 -16.63 -21.86 -5.65
N ALA A 83 -15.79 -22.88 -5.82
CA ALA A 83 -14.81 -23.29 -4.82
C ALA A 83 -13.48 -23.73 -5.46
N ILE A 84 -12.38 -23.39 -4.78
CA ILE A 84 -11.02 -23.86 -5.08
C ILE A 84 -10.62 -24.80 -3.94
N VAL A 85 -10.37 -26.07 -4.26
CA VAL A 85 -9.90 -27.08 -3.30
C VAL A 85 -8.40 -27.26 -3.49
N MET A 86 -7.65 -27.07 -2.41
CA MET A 86 -6.19 -27.06 -2.41
C MET A 86 -5.62 -27.84 -1.22
N GLU A 87 -4.31 -28.05 -1.25
CA GLU A 87 -3.54 -28.67 -0.17
C GLU A 87 -3.82 -27.98 1.18
N ALA A 88 -4.22 -28.76 2.18
CA ALA A 88 -4.25 -28.30 3.57
C ALA A 88 -2.83 -28.31 4.14
N VAL A 89 -2.15 -27.17 4.08
CA VAL A 89 -0.79 -27.05 4.61
C VAL A 89 -0.84 -27.03 6.14
N ALA A 90 -0.15 -27.97 6.77
CA ALA A 90 0.05 -28.00 8.22
C ALA A 90 1.06 -26.93 8.66
N GLY A 91 0.65 -25.65 8.64
CA GLY A 91 1.50 -24.53 8.98
C GLY A 91 0.71 -23.32 9.47
N VAL A 92 1.42 -22.31 9.95
CA VAL A 92 0.85 -21.04 10.43
C VAL A 92 1.30 -19.90 9.53
N SER A 93 0.48 -18.87 9.36
CA SER A 93 0.87 -17.74 8.51
C SER A 93 2.08 -17.01 9.07
N LEU A 94 2.94 -16.51 8.19
CA LEU A 94 4.08 -15.69 8.57
C LEU A 94 3.61 -14.43 9.31
N ARG A 95 2.44 -13.89 8.99
CA ARG A 95 1.80 -12.82 9.79
C ARG A 95 1.61 -13.23 11.25
N ALA A 96 1.08 -14.43 11.51
CA ALA A 96 0.89 -14.91 12.89
C ALA A 96 2.24 -15.13 13.59
N VAL A 97 3.25 -15.64 12.88
CA VAL A 97 4.61 -15.79 13.39
C VAL A 97 5.20 -14.42 13.78
N LEU A 98 5.07 -13.41 12.92
CA LEU A 98 5.57 -12.05 13.18
C LEU A 98 4.82 -11.38 14.33
N SER A 99 3.50 -11.52 14.41
CA SER A 99 2.71 -10.99 15.54
C SER A 99 3.12 -11.60 16.88
N ALA A 100 3.51 -12.88 16.90
CA ALA A 100 3.94 -13.56 18.14
C ALA A 100 5.42 -13.30 18.49
N ALA A 101 6.29 -13.15 17.48
CA ALA A 101 7.73 -13.04 17.69
C ALA A 101 8.23 -11.58 17.74
N GLY A 102 7.49 -10.64 17.14
CA GLY A 102 7.93 -9.27 16.87
C GLY A 102 8.98 -9.21 15.76
N VAL A 103 10.17 -9.76 16.02
CA VAL A 103 11.30 -9.79 15.09
C VAL A 103 11.84 -11.22 14.98
N LEU A 104 12.17 -11.64 13.75
CA LEU A 104 12.83 -12.91 13.50
C LEU A 104 14.34 -12.77 13.53
N ARG A 105 15.01 -13.84 13.94
CA ARG A 105 16.45 -13.98 13.74
C ARG A 105 16.78 -13.89 12.24
N PRO A 106 17.91 -13.29 11.85
CA PRO A 106 18.30 -13.18 10.45
C PRO A 106 18.30 -14.53 9.71
N GLU A 107 18.80 -15.60 10.33
CA GLU A 107 18.84 -16.92 9.71
C GLU A 107 17.42 -17.49 9.46
N SER A 108 16.48 -17.22 10.37
CA SER A 108 15.07 -17.58 10.19
C SER A 108 14.42 -16.76 9.09
N ALA A 109 14.65 -15.44 9.06
CA ALA A 109 14.13 -14.58 8.00
C ALA A 109 14.69 -14.97 6.62
N LEU A 110 15.97 -15.32 6.55
CA LEU A 110 16.64 -15.82 5.33
C LEU A 110 16.05 -17.17 4.88
N ALA A 111 15.74 -18.08 5.83
CA ALA A 111 15.12 -19.35 5.51
C ALA A 111 13.70 -19.17 4.93
N VAL A 112 12.91 -18.24 5.49
CA VAL A 112 11.60 -17.86 4.94
C VAL A 112 11.75 -17.28 3.55
N LEU A 113 12.65 -16.30 3.37
CA LEU A 113 12.89 -15.64 2.08
C LEU A 113 13.34 -16.65 1.02
N LYS A 114 14.26 -17.57 1.36
CA LYS A 114 14.70 -18.64 0.45
C LYS A 114 13.53 -19.50 -0.04
N GLY A 115 12.71 -20.03 0.87
CA GLY A 115 11.56 -20.85 0.48
C GLY A 115 10.53 -20.08 -0.35
N SER A 116 10.29 -18.80 -0.02
CA SER A 116 9.43 -17.92 -0.82
C SER A 116 9.97 -17.70 -2.22
N LEU A 117 11.26 -17.41 -2.38
CA LEU A 117 11.90 -17.21 -3.68
C LEU A 117 11.89 -18.50 -4.53
N LEU A 118 12.05 -19.67 -3.92
CA LEU A 118 11.90 -20.95 -4.62
C LEU A 118 10.46 -21.19 -5.10
N GLY A 119 9.45 -20.80 -4.31
CA GLY A 119 8.05 -20.83 -4.72
C GLY A 119 7.74 -19.86 -5.87
N LEU A 120 8.25 -18.62 -5.76
CA LEU A 120 8.12 -17.60 -6.81
C LEU A 120 8.83 -18.03 -8.09
N ALA A 121 10.04 -18.59 -8.02
CA ALA A 121 10.77 -19.10 -9.18
C ALA A 121 9.98 -20.19 -9.93
N ALA A 122 9.34 -21.10 -9.19
CA ALA A 122 8.50 -22.14 -9.80
C ALA A 122 7.28 -21.54 -10.54
N ALA A 123 6.67 -20.48 -10.00
CA ALA A 123 5.59 -19.78 -10.69
C ALA A 123 6.09 -18.98 -11.90
N HIS A 124 7.22 -18.29 -11.77
CA HIS A 124 7.85 -17.51 -12.84
C HIS A 124 8.21 -18.39 -14.05
N ALA A 125 8.62 -19.64 -13.82
CA ALA A 125 8.89 -20.62 -14.87
C ALA A 125 7.66 -20.96 -15.72
N GLU A 126 6.46 -20.86 -15.14
CA GLU A 126 5.18 -21.03 -15.83
C GLU A 126 4.61 -19.70 -16.40
N GLY A 127 5.41 -18.62 -16.36
CA GLY A 127 5.03 -17.29 -16.85
C GLY A 127 4.09 -16.51 -15.94
N ILE A 128 3.95 -16.94 -14.69
CA ILE A 128 3.02 -16.40 -13.69
C ILE A 128 3.77 -15.44 -12.77
N VAL A 129 3.28 -14.21 -12.61
CA VAL A 129 3.77 -13.26 -11.58
C VAL A 129 2.75 -13.19 -10.45
N HIS A 130 3.20 -13.27 -9.20
CA HIS A 130 2.33 -13.36 -8.02
C HIS A 130 1.62 -12.03 -7.69
N ARG A 131 2.31 -10.87 -7.76
CA ARG A 131 1.80 -9.49 -7.58
C ARG A 131 1.22 -9.11 -6.21
N ASP A 132 0.83 -10.07 -5.37
CA ASP A 132 0.28 -9.84 -4.03
C ASP A 132 1.00 -10.67 -2.96
N TYR A 133 2.33 -10.80 -3.08
CA TYR A 133 3.13 -11.46 -2.07
C TYR A 133 3.13 -10.67 -0.76
N LYS A 134 2.75 -11.32 0.35
CA LYS A 134 2.60 -10.71 1.69
C LYS A 134 2.63 -11.75 2.81
N PRO A 135 2.86 -11.36 4.08
CA PRO A 135 2.99 -12.33 5.18
C PRO A 135 1.76 -13.25 5.40
N PRO A 136 0.50 -12.81 5.20
CA PRO A 136 -0.64 -13.72 5.23
C PRO A 136 -0.61 -14.87 4.21
N ASN A 137 0.06 -14.69 3.06
CA ASN A 137 0.08 -15.67 1.95
C ASN A 137 1.27 -16.62 2.02
N VAL A 138 2.09 -16.52 3.07
CA VAL A 138 3.24 -17.40 3.33
C VAL A 138 2.93 -18.21 4.58
N LEU A 139 2.85 -19.53 4.47
CA LEU A 139 2.72 -20.43 5.61
C LEU A 139 4.08 -20.99 6.01
N VAL A 140 4.30 -21.10 7.32
CA VAL A 140 5.48 -21.71 7.93
C VAL A 140 5.06 -23.00 8.62
N SER A 141 5.58 -24.13 8.16
CA SER A 141 5.30 -25.45 8.75
C SER A 141 6.16 -25.73 9.99
N PRO A 142 5.78 -26.73 10.83
CA PRO A 142 6.54 -27.14 12.00
C PRO A 142 7.95 -27.67 11.74
N ASP A 143 8.33 -27.93 10.49
CA ASP A 143 9.70 -28.24 10.08
C ASP A 143 10.49 -26.98 9.67
N GLY A 144 9.88 -25.80 9.77
CA GLY A 144 10.48 -24.51 9.48
C GLY A 144 10.52 -24.13 7.99
N GLN A 145 9.84 -24.90 7.12
CA GLN A 145 9.74 -24.55 5.70
C GLN A 145 8.66 -23.49 5.46
N SER A 146 8.89 -22.63 4.46
CA SER A 146 7.87 -21.71 3.97
C SER A 146 7.23 -22.22 2.67
N LYS A 147 5.92 -22.00 2.55
CA LYS A 147 5.10 -22.36 1.38
C LYS A 147 4.10 -21.25 1.06
N LEU A 148 3.96 -20.92 -0.23
CA LEU A 148 2.99 -19.94 -0.74
C LEU A 148 1.62 -20.59 -0.92
N VAL A 149 0.54 -19.93 -0.51
CA VAL A 149 -0.82 -20.51 -0.55
C VAL A 149 -1.82 -19.77 -1.43
N ASP A 150 -1.54 -18.55 -1.85
CA ASP A 150 -2.49 -17.73 -2.61
C ASP A 150 -1.73 -16.87 -3.61
N PHE A 151 -2.05 -17.03 -4.89
CA PHE A 151 -1.55 -16.20 -5.99
C PHE A 151 -2.66 -15.22 -6.39
N GLY A 152 -2.79 -14.14 -5.63
CA GLY A 152 -3.82 -13.12 -5.89
C GLY A 152 -3.76 -12.60 -7.33
N ILE A 153 -4.91 -12.42 -7.98
CA ILE A 153 -5.15 -11.97 -9.38
C ILE A 153 -3.86 -11.95 -10.23
N ALA A 154 -3.30 -13.14 -10.45
CA ALA A 154 -2.09 -13.30 -11.22
C ALA A 154 -2.40 -12.99 -12.69
N VAL A 155 -1.60 -12.12 -13.29
CA VAL A 155 -1.62 -11.87 -14.74
C VAL A 155 -0.36 -12.45 -15.35
N LEU A 156 -0.43 -12.74 -16.66
CA LEU A 156 0.74 -13.14 -17.44
C LEU A 156 1.80 -12.03 -17.41
N ALA A 157 3.06 -12.41 -17.30
CA ALA A 157 4.19 -11.48 -17.30
C ALA A 157 4.14 -10.50 -18.51
N GLY A 158 4.44 -9.23 -18.28
CA GLY A 158 4.49 -8.21 -19.32
C GLY A 158 3.18 -7.45 -19.59
N GLN A 159 2.10 -7.72 -18.84
CA GLN A 159 0.85 -6.96 -18.95
C GLN A 159 0.87 -5.71 -18.06
N ALA A 160 0.55 -4.55 -18.64
CA ALA A 160 0.23 -3.32 -17.93
C ALA A 160 -1.25 -3.34 -17.50
N GLY A 161 -1.58 -2.73 -16.36
CA GLY A 161 -2.95 -2.74 -15.84
C GLY A 161 -3.09 -1.99 -14.52
N ALA A 162 -4.30 -2.00 -13.96
CA ALA A 162 -4.61 -1.31 -12.71
C ALA A 162 -3.63 -1.69 -11.57
N PRO A 163 -3.31 -0.78 -10.64
CA PRO A 163 -2.51 -1.08 -9.48
C PRO A 163 -3.21 -2.17 -8.64
N VAL A 164 -2.67 -3.39 -8.66
CA VAL A 164 -3.19 -4.52 -7.88
C VAL A 164 -2.08 -5.04 -6.99
N GLY A 165 -2.40 -5.23 -5.71
CA GLY A 165 -1.52 -5.74 -4.67
C GLY A 165 -1.86 -5.12 -3.31
N THR A 166 -1.16 -5.56 -2.27
CA THR A 166 -1.25 -4.96 -0.95
C THR A 166 -0.30 -3.76 -0.89
N PRO A 167 -0.79 -2.51 -0.72
CA PRO A 167 0.00 -1.28 -0.81
C PRO A 167 1.37 -1.31 -0.12
N ALA A 168 1.42 -1.87 1.09
CA ALA A 168 2.63 -1.97 1.91
C ALA A 168 3.79 -2.80 1.34
N TYR A 169 3.56 -3.58 0.28
CA TYR A 169 4.58 -4.43 -0.34
C TYR A 169 4.66 -4.23 -1.85
N MET A 170 3.83 -3.37 -2.43
CA MET A 170 3.78 -3.14 -3.88
C MET A 170 5.08 -2.51 -4.39
N ALA A 171 5.58 -3.07 -5.50
CA ALA A 171 6.75 -2.53 -6.18
C ALA A 171 6.45 -1.18 -6.88
N PRO A 172 7.44 -0.31 -7.09
CA PRO A 172 7.31 0.94 -7.83
C PRO A 172 6.56 0.81 -9.16
N GLU A 173 6.86 -0.22 -9.94
CA GLU A 173 6.24 -0.46 -11.23
C GLU A 173 4.76 -0.87 -11.12
N GLN A 174 4.35 -1.54 -10.04
CA GLN A 174 2.93 -1.85 -9.78
C GLN A 174 2.15 -0.59 -9.47
N TRP A 175 2.73 0.31 -8.68
CA TRP A 175 2.14 1.61 -8.36
C TRP A 175 2.00 2.52 -9.59
N SER A 176 2.93 2.40 -10.55
CA SER A 176 2.92 3.17 -11.80
C SER A 176 2.09 2.52 -12.91
N GLY A 177 1.46 1.35 -12.68
CA GLY A 177 0.73 0.60 -13.71
C GLY A 177 1.60 0.12 -14.87
N LEU A 178 2.92 0.06 -14.67
CA LEU A 178 3.89 -0.41 -15.67
C LEU A 178 3.88 -1.95 -15.76
N ALA A 179 4.52 -2.47 -16.81
CA ALA A 179 4.63 -3.91 -17.00
C ALA A 179 5.32 -4.59 -15.81
N VAL A 180 4.64 -5.57 -15.22
CA VAL A 180 5.14 -6.36 -14.09
C VAL A 180 5.87 -7.62 -14.57
N GLY A 181 6.82 -8.09 -13.77
CA GLY A 181 7.62 -9.29 -14.06
C GLY A 181 8.18 -9.94 -12.81
N PRO A 182 9.06 -10.96 -12.93
CA PRO A 182 9.68 -11.63 -11.79
C PRO A 182 10.32 -10.70 -10.75
N ALA A 183 10.97 -9.62 -11.21
CA ALA A 183 11.59 -8.61 -10.35
C ALA A 183 10.59 -7.84 -9.46
N THR A 184 9.30 -7.83 -9.82
CA THR A 184 8.21 -7.27 -9.02
C THR A 184 7.98 -8.10 -7.75
N ASP A 185 7.91 -9.42 -7.89
CA ASP A 185 7.75 -10.31 -6.73
C ASP A 185 9.01 -10.35 -5.85
N VAL A 186 10.20 -10.20 -6.44
CA VAL A 186 11.46 -10.05 -5.69
C VAL A 186 11.40 -8.83 -4.77
N TYR A 187 10.87 -7.70 -5.23
CA TYR A 187 10.69 -6.52 -4.40
C TYR A 187 9.75 -6.79 -3.23
N ALA A 188 8.56 -7.35 -3.49
CA ALA A 188 7.58 -7.67 -2.45
C ALA A 188 8.13 -8.67 -1.43
N ALA A 189 8.84 -9.72 -1.89
CA ALA A 189 9.51 -10.68 -1.02
C ALA A 189 10.59 -10.03 -0.14
N THR A 190 11.32 -9.07 -0.68
CA THR A 190 12.35 -8.33 0.07
C THR A 190 11.74 -7.36 1.08
N CYS A 191 10.60 -6.72 0.76
CA CYS A 191 9.86 -5.90 1.73
C CYS A 191 9.40 -6.72 2.95
N VAL A 192 8.91 -7.94 2.72
CA VAL A 192 8.54 -8.85 3.82
C VAL A 192 9.76 -9.36 4.58
N PHE A 193 10.88 -9.62 3.89
CA PHE A 193 12.13 -9.96 4.56
C PHE A 193 12.62 -8.83 5.47
N PHE A 194 12.52 -7.57 5.02
CA PHE A 194 12.77 -6.40 5.85
C PHE A 194 11.87 -6.39 7.10
N GLU A 195 10.56 -6.62 6.93
CA GLU A 195 9.62 -6.71 8.06
C GLU A 195 10.01 -7.84 9.03
N CYS A 196 10.48 -8.98 8.51
CA CYS A 196 10.93 -10.10 9.34
C CYS A 196 12.12 -9.73 10.23
N VAL A 197 13.11 -9.00 9.71
CA VAL A 197 14.35 -8.68 10.45
C VAL A 197 14.29 -7.38 11.25
N THR A 198 13.25 -6.56 11.05
CA THR A 198 13.09 -5.27 11.76
C THR A 198 11.82 -5.18 12.60
N GLY A 199 10.83 -6.04 12.36
CA GLY A 199 9.52 -6.02 13.02
C GLY A 199 8.55 -4.94 12.52
N ARG A 200 8.94 -4.15 11.52
CA ARG A 200 8.12 -3.08 10.93
C ARG A 200 8.27 -3.10 9.41
N ARG A 201 7.28 -2.57 8.69
CA ARG A 201 7.37 -2.50 7.22
C ARG A 201 8.46 -1.51 6.80
N PRO A 202 9.04 -1.65 5.59
CA PRO A 202 10.05 -0.71 5.10
C PRO A 202 9.51 0.72 5.00
N TYR A 203 8.25 0.85 4.60
CA TYR A 203 7.55 2.12 4.52
C TYR A 203 6.17 1.96 5.14
N GLU A 204 5.76 2.95 5.94
CA GLU A 204 4.49 2.95 6.64
C GLU A 204 3.84 4.32 6.51
N SER A 205 2.58 4.32 6.09
CA SER A 205 1.73 5.50 6.00
C SER A 205 0.28 5.06 5.97
N THR A 206 -0.60 5.83 6.61
CA THR A 206 -2.06 5.68 6.49
C THR A 206 -2.59 6.32 5.21
N ASP A 207 -1.84 7.27 4.65
CA ASP A 207 -2.08 7.82 3.32
C ASP A 207 -1.45 6.89 2.28
N THR A 208 -2.31 6.33 1.41
CA THR A 208 -1.94 5.38 0.35
C THR A 208 -1.07 6.05 -0.71
N GLU A 209 -1.28 7.34 -0.97
CA GLU A 209 -0.54 8.11 -1.96
C GLU A 209 0.87 8.44 -1.45
N TRP A 210 0.97 8.79 -0.17
CA TRP A 210 2.27 8.91 0.49
C TRP A 210 3.01 7.58 0.55
N LEU A 211 2.31 6.47 0.86
CA LEU A 211 2.90 5.14 0.86
C LEU A 211 3.43 4.76 -0.53
N ARG A 212 2.67 5.06 -1.60
CA ARG A 212 3.11 4.93 -2.99
C ARG A 212 4.40 5.70 -3.25
N SER A 213 4.45 6.97 -2.86
CA SER A 213 5.62 7.83 -3.02
C SER A 213 6.84 7.29 -2.27
N LEU A 214 6.68 6.75 -1.06
CA LEU A 214 7.75 6.09 -0.32
C LEU A 214 8.27 4.85 -1.08
N HIS A 215 7.36 4.01 -1.56
CA HIS A 215 7.73 2.83 -2.34
C HIS A 215 8.46 3.21 -3.63
N GLN A 216 8.07 4.28 -4.33
CA GLN A 216 8.67 4.73 -5.59
C GLN A 216 9.98 5.51 -5.43
N GLN A 217 10.09 6.40 -4.45
CA GLN A 217 11.12 7.45 -4.43
C GLN A 217 11.98 7.47 -3.16
N ALA A 218 11.43 7.10 -2.00
CA ALA A 218 12.19 7.18 -0.75
C ALA A 218 13.39 6.22 -0.75
N PRO A 219 14.53 6.59 -0.15
CA PRO A 219 15.69 5.70 -0.05
C PRO A 219 15.32 4.36 0.59
N VAL A 220 15.92 3.28 0.11
CA VAL A 220 15.74 1.95 0.73
C VAL A 220 16.29 1.99 2.16
N PRO A 221 15.47 1.71 3.20
CA PRO A 221 15.86 1.91 4.60
C PRO A 221 16.72 0.77 5.14
N SER A 222 17.64 0.22 4.34
CA SER A 222 18.45 -0.96 4.70
C SER A 222 19.28 -0.76 5.96
N TYR A 223 19.63 0.48 6.32
CA TYR A 223 20.31 0.81 7.57
C TYR A 223 19.58 0.34 8.84
N ALA A 224 18.26 0.18 8.79
CA ALA A 224 17.45 -0.29 9.90
C ALA A 224 17.58 -1.81 10.15
N ALA A 225 18.15 -2.57 9.21
CA ALA A 225 18.37 -4.00 9.33
C ALA A 225 19.80 -4.34 9.82
N PRO A 226 20.04 -5.57 10.32
CA PRO A 226 21.37 -6.04 10.65
C PRO A 226 22.34 -5.94 9.48
N GLU A 227 23.59 -5.53 9.75
CA GLU A 227 24.59 -5.20 8.72
C GLU A 227 24.75 -6.29 7.66
N ALA A 228 24.84 -7.55 8.09
CA ALA A 228 25.03 -8.72 7.24
C ALA A 228 23.96 -8.92 6.15
N VAL A 229 22.74 -8.38 6.33
CA VAL A 229 21.63 -8.56 5.38
C VAL A 229 21.24 -7.28 4.63
N ARG A 230 21.91 -6.14 4.91
CA ARG A 230 21.59 -4.85 4.28
C ARG A 230 21.78 -4.89 2.76
N GLY A 231 22.81 -5.59 2.29
CA GLY A 231 23.09 -5.75 0.86
C GLY A 231 21.93 -6.40 0.11
N LEU A 232 21.38 -7.50 0.66
CA LEU A 232 20.21 -8.18 0.09
C LEU A 232 18.98 -7.26 0.07
N ILE A 233 18.75 -6.48 1.13
CA ILE A 233 17.63 -5.53 1.20
C ILE A 233 17.77 -4.43 0.16
N SER A 234 18.93 -3.76 0.10
CA SER A 234 19.21 -2.72 -0.89
C SER A 234 19.05 -3.24 -2.33
N ARG A 235 19.52 -4.47 -2.58
CA ARG A 235 19.49 -5.08 -3.91
C ARG A 235 18.08 -5.53 -4.32
N GLY A 236 17.35 -6.20 -3.43
CA GLY A 236 15.99 -6.68 -3.72
C GLY A 236 14.93 -5.58 -3.75
N MET A 237 15.14 -4.47 -3.02
CA MET A 237 14.22 -3.32 -3.01
C MET A 237 14.68 -2.13 -3.88
N ALA A 238 15.62 -2.34 -4.80
CA ALA A 238 16.05 -1.28 -5.72
C ALA A 238 14.83 -0.69 -6.47
N LYS A 239 14.77 0.63 -6.64
CA LYS A 239 13.58 1.28 -7.22
C LYS A 239 13.37 0.90 -8.68
N ASP A 240 14.45 0.91 -9.45
CA ASP A 240 14.46 0.37 -10.81
C ASP A 240 14.49 -1.17 -10.77
N ALA A 241 13.49 -1.81 -11.38
CA ALA A 241 13.38 -3.26 -11.47
C ALA A 241 14.60 -3.91 -12.15
N ARG A 242 15.30 -3.20 -13.05
CA ARG A 242 16.53 -3.69 -13.72
C ARG A 242 17.73 -3.75 -12.78
N GLN A 243 17.65 -3.04 -11.66
CA GLN A 243 18.65 -3.07 -10.58
C GLN A 243 18.29 -4.09 -9.49
N ARG A 244 17.31 -4.95 -9.72
CA ARG A 244 17.03 -6.12 -8.87
C ARG A 244 17.60 -7.37 -9.54
N PRO A 245 17.74 -8.49 -8.81
CA PRO A 245 17.95 -9.79 -9.43
C PRO A 245 16.84 -10.04 -10.46
N ALA A 246 17.23 -10.41 -11.68
CA ALA A 246 16.30 -10.54 -12.80
C ALA A 246 15.26 -11.66 -12.59
N THR A 247 15.62 -12.68 -11.80
CA THR A 247 14.80 -13.84 -11.49
C THR A 247 14.95 -14.22 -10.02
N ALA A 248 13.95 -14.92 -9.47
CA ALA A 248 13.94 -15.30 -8.07
C ALA A 248 15.03 -16.33 -7.71
N ASP A 249 15.37 -17.25 -8.63
CA ASP A 249 16.45 -18.24 -8.48
C ASP A 249 17.85 -17.59 -8.41
N LEU A 250 18.10 -16.53 -9.19
CA LEU A 250 19.34 -15.75 -9.06
C LEU A 250 19.43 -15.11 -7.67
N PHE A 251 18.31 -14.62 -7.14
CA PHE A 251 18.32 -14.04 -5.80
C PHE A 251 18.50 -15.08 -4.69
N VAL A 252 18.04 -16.33 -4.88
CA VAL A 252 18.35 -17.44 -3.96
C VAL A 252 19.86 -17.65 -3.88
N ALA A 253 20.57 -17.65 -5.02
CA ALA A 253 22.03 -17.83 -5.03
C ALA A 253 22.77 -16.70 -4.29
N GLU A 254 22.36 -15.44 -4.50
CA GLU A 254 22.90 -14.28 -3.78
C GLU A 254 22.64 -14.37 -2.27
N LEU A 255 21.41 -14.76 -1.89
CA LEU A 255 21.01 -14.98 -0.51
C LEU A 255 21.86 -16.04 0.17
N GLU A 256 22.06 -17.20 -0.46
CA GLU A 256 22.85 -18.30 0.12
C GLU A 256 24.32 -17.91 0.31
N ALA A 257 24.89 -17.17 -0.63
CA ALA A 257 26.26 -16.66 -0.52
C ALA A 257 26.39 -15.70 0.68
N ALA A 258 25.48 -14.72 0.80
CA ALA A 258 25.46 -13.78 1.91
C ALA A 258 25.24 -14.50 3.26
N ALA A 259 24.32 -15.47 3.31
CA ALA A 259 23.99 -16.21 4.52
C ALA A 259 25.16 -17.08 5.00
N ARG A 260 25.82 -17.83 4.10
CA ARG A 260 27.02 -18.61 4.42
C ARG A 260 28.15 -17.73 4.94
N SER A 261 28.38 -16.59 4.28
CA SER A 261 29.44 -15.66 4.68
C SER A 261 29.20 -15.04 6.07
N ALA A 262 27.95 -14.76 6.43
CA ALA A 262 27.62 -14.07 7.67
C ALA A 262 27.31 -15.00 8.86
N TYR A 263 26.73 -16.17 8.59
CA TYR A 263 26.16 -17.06 9.62
C TYR A 263 26.70 -18.51 9.56
N GLY A 264 27.61 -18.81 8.62
CA GLY A 264 28.23 -20.13 8.44
C GLY A 264 27.38 -21.12 7.66
N GLU A 265 27.93 -22.30 7.37
CA GLU A 265 27.29 -23.33 6.53
C GLU A 265 25.96 -23.87 7.10
N ASP A 266 25.82 -23.84 8.43
CA ASP A 266 24.64 -24.35 9.14
C ASP A 266 23.49 -23.33 9.25
N TRP A 267 23.60 -22.16 8.62
CA TRP A 267 22.63 -21.06 8.77
C TRP A 267 21.18 -21.51 8.52
N GLU A 268 20.96 -22.32 7.48
CA GLU A 268 19.63 -22.74 7.07
C GLU A 268 19.02 -23.72 8.08
N ARG A 269 19.82 -24.67 8.57
CA ARG A 269 19.41 -25.63 9.61
C ARG A 269 19.06 -24.90 10.91
N CYS A 270 19.87 -23.93 11.32
CA CYS A 270 19.62 -23.10 12.49
C CYS A 270 18.36 -22.23 12.33
N GLY A 271 18.20 -21.60 11.15
CA GLY A 271 17.05 -20.76 10.82
C GLY A 271 15.74 -21.54 10.85
N LYS A 272 15.70 -22.70 10.17
CA LYS A 272 14.55 -23.61 10.16
C LYS A 272 14.23 -24.18 11.53
N GLY A 273 15.23 -24.59 12.30
CA GLY A 273 15.01 -25.07 13.68
C GLY A 273 14.34 -24.04 14.58
N SER A 274 14.74 -22.76 14.48
CA SER A 274 14.10 -21.67 15.23
C SER A 274 12.70 -21.34 14.72
N LEU A 275 12.42 -21.48 13.43
CA LEU A 275 11.07 -21.31 12.87
C LEU A 275 10.14 -22.45 13.30
N ALA A 276 10.62 -23.69 13.17
CA ALA A 276 9.94 -24.92 13.56
C ALA A 276 9.41 -24.85 15.00
N ALA A 277 10.27 -24.44 15.95
CA ALA A 277 9.88 -24.30 17.34
C ALA A 277 8.71 -23.30 17.55
N ARG A 278 8.71 -22.18 16.83
CA ARG A 278 7.67 -21.15 16.94
C ARG A 278 6.40 -21.55 16.22
N ALA A 279 6.52 -22.03 14.99
CA ALA A 279 5.41 -22.51 14.19
C ALA A 279 4.69 -23.68 14.87
N GLY A 280 5.43 -24.60 15.49
CA GLY A 280 4.86 -25.72 16.24
C GLY A 280 4.00 -25.28 17.43
N VAL A 281 4.45 -24.29 18.21
CA VAL A 281 3.67 -23.74 19.34
C VAL A 281 2.38 -23.09 18.85
N LEU A 282 2.45 -22.27 17.79
CA LEU A 282 1.27 -21.61 17.22
C LEU A 282 0.31 -22.61 16.56
N LEU A 283 0.84 -23.62 15.86
CA LEU A 283 0.04 -24.65 15.19
C LEU A 283 -0.75 -25.48 16.21
N ALA A 284 -0.15 -25.82 17.36
CA ALA A 284 -0.82 -26.58 18.42
C ALA A 284 -2.06 -25.86 18.99
N ALA A 285 -2.13 -24.53 18.86
CA ALA A 285 -3.28 -23.72 19.26
C ALA A 285 -4.29 -23.47 18.11
N SER A 286 -4.08 -24.06 16.94
CA SER A 286 -4.89 -23.82 15.74
C SER A 286 -5.75 -25.04 15.35
N PRO A 287 -6.83 -24.84 14.56
CA PRO A 287 -7.61 -25.95 14.02
C PRO A 287 -6.80 -26.90 13.11
N LEU A 288 -5.67 -26.43 12.57
CA LEU A 288 -4.78 -27.21 11.73
C LEU A 288 -3.90 -28.20 12.53
N ALA A 289 -3.93 -28.18 13.86
CA ALA A 289 -3.21 -29.13 14.70
C ALA A 289 -3.53 -30.60 14.36
N MET A 290 -4.75 -30.88 13.87
CA MET A 290 -5.17 -32.23 13.47
C MET A 290 -4.39 -32.78 12.28
N LEU A 291 -3.89 -31.92 11.38
CA LEU A 291 -3.04 -32.31 10.24
C LEU A 291 -1.68 -32.81 10.70
N ALA A 292 -1.12 -32.20 11.75
CA ALA A 292 0.18 -32.60 12.30
C ALA A 292 0.11 -34.00 12.96
N ALA A 293 -1.05 -34.39 13.49
CA ALA A 293 -1.26 -35.70 14.07
C ALA A 293 -1.35 -36.82 13.01
N SER A 294 -1.77 -36.50 11.78
CA SER A 294 -1.92 -37.48 10.69
C SER A 294 -0.59 -37.82 10.01
N SER A 295 0.37 -36.89 9.98
CA SER A 295 1.71 -37.07 9.41
C SER A 295 2.67 -37.86 10.29
N ALA A 296 2.31 -38.13 11.55
CA ALA A 296 3.15 -38.83 12.53
C ALA A 296 3.10 -40.37 12.40
N VAL A 297 2.37 -40.94 11.44
CA VAL A 297 2.31 -42.39 11.20
C VAL A 297 3.24 -42.77 10.04
N THR A 298 4.56 -42.65 10.25
CA THR A 298 5.52 -43.51 9.57
C THR A 298 5.83 -44.70 10.47
N PRO A 299 5.62 -45.96 10.05
CA PRO A 299 6.15 -47.10 10.77
C PRO A 299 7.66 -47.09 10.60
N ALA A 300 8.37 -46.54 11.59
CA ALA A 300 9.82 -46.68 11.67
C ALA A 300 10.13 -48.17 11.93
N THR A 301 10.47 -48.87 10.86
CA THR A 301 11.24 -50.12 10.93
C THR A 301 12.59 -49.79 11.57
N GLY A 302 12.94 -50.57 12.59
CA GLY A 302 13.93 -50.20 13.58
C GLY A 302 15.38 -50.09 13.07
N ALA A 303 16.13 -49.22 13.75
CA ALA A 303 17.54 -49.41 14.00
C ALA A 303 17.88 -48.70 15.32
N ALA A 304 18.49 -49.46 16.22
CA ALA A 304 18.80 -49.09 17.59
C ALA A 304 19.90 -48.02 17.68
N VAL A 305 19.75 -47.10 18.62
CA VAL A 305 20.90 -46.54 19.36
C VAL A 305 20.54 -46.54 20.84
N ALA A 306 21.21 -47.44 21.57
CA ALA A 306 21.21 -47.52 23.02
C ALA A 306 22.15 -46.47 23.61
N GLY A 307 21.78 -45.88 24.74
CA GLY A 307 22.64 -44.96 25.50
C GLY A 307 21.96 -44.28 26.68
N ALA A 308 21.78 -45.03 27.77
CA ALA A 308 21.52 -44.68 29.19
C ALA A 308 21.40 -43.20 29.63
N GLY A 309 20.48 -42.82 30.52
CA GLY A 309 19.55 -43.65 31.28
C GLY A 309 18.72 -42.96 32.38
N LYS A 310 17.99 -43.83 33.09
CA LYS A 310 17.21 -43.69 34.34
C LYS A 310 15.93 -42.82 34.22
N GLY A 311 14.73 -43.38 34.06
CA GLY A 311 14.04 -44.38 34.90
C GLY A 311 13.10 -43.61 35.86
N ILE A 312 11.78 -43.76 35.87
CA ILE A 312 11.00 -44.96 36.22
C ILE A 312 9.65 -44.95 35.47
N ALA A 313 9.31 -46.08 34.86
CA ALA A 313 7.95 -46.42 34.48
C ALA A 313 7.29 -47.24 35.61
N ALA A 314 6.02 -46.96 35.91
CA ALA A 314 5.11 -47.95 36.47
C ALA A 314 3.72 -47.72 35.87
N ALA A 315 3.17 -48.81 35.34
CA ALA A 315 1.96 -48.87 34.56
C ALA A 315 0.69 -49.05 35.42
N ALA A 316 -0.45 -48.89 34.74
CA ALA A 316 -1.78 -49.40 35.01
C ALA A 316 -2.72 -48.59 35.92
N GLY A 317 -3.90 -48.30 35.36
CA GLY A 317 -5.09 -47.99 36.15
C GLY A 317 -5.99 -46.94 35.51
N ALA A 318 -6.88 -47.36 34.60
CA ALA A 318 -7.97 -46.53 34.11
C ALA A 318 -8.82 -45.99 35.27
N LYS A 319 -8.96 -44.66 35.37
CA LYS A 319 -10.18 -43.98 35.83
C LYS A 319 -10.29 -42.63 35.14
N ILE A 320 -11.41 -42.46 34.44
CA ILE A 320 -11.93 -41.19 33.95
C ILE A 320 -12.04 -40.25 35.15
N ALA A 321 -11.26 -39.17 35.13
CA ALA A 321 -11.44 -38.03 35.98
C ALA A 321 -11.21 -36.78 35.12
N THR A 322 -12.32 -36.25 34.62
CA THR A 322 -12.50 -34.87 34.17
C THR A 322 -11.77 -33.92 35.12
N SER A 323 -10.54 -33.56 34.77
CA SER A 323 -9.83 -32.45 35.37
C SER A 323 -9.79 -31.36 34.32
N VAL A 324 -10.66 -30.37 34.55
CA VAL A 324 -10.67 -29.09 33.87
C VAL A 324 -9.28 -28.47 34.11
N VAL A 325 -8.37 -28.63 33.15
CA VAL A 325 -7.22 -27.74 33.06
C VAL A 325 -7.81 -26.45 32.50
N ALA A 326 -8.08 -25.51 33.40
CA ALA A 326 -8.32 -24.12 33.07
C ALA A 326 -7.02 -23.56 32.46
N ALA A 327 -6.82 -23.83 31.18
CA ALA A 327 -5.94 -23.04 30.35
C ALA A 327 -6.64 -21.70 30.18
N ALA A 328 -6.02 -20.64 30.71
CA ALA A 328 -6.46 -19.28 30.47
C ALA A 328 -6.54 -19.08 28.94
N VAL A 329 -7.76 -19.05 28.42
CA VAL A 329 -8.05 -18.63 27.05
C VAL A 329 -7.73 -17.14 27.02
N VAL A 330 -6.49 -16.81 26.65
CA VAL A 330 -6.25 -15.51 26.03
C VAL A 330 -6.95 -15.61 24.68
N ALA A 331 -8.18 -15.10 24.64
CA ALA A 331 -8.94 -14.92 23.41
C ALA A 331 -8.23 -13.85 22.56
N ALA A 332 -7.16 -14.25 21.90
CA ALA A 332 -6.65 -13.56 20.73
C ALA A 332 -7.32 -14.19 19.50
N THR A 333 -8.64 -14.02 19.39
CA THR A 333 -9.29 -14.10 18.08
C THR A 333 -8.81 -12.89 17.29
N ALA A 334 -7.65 -13.03 16.65
CA ALA A 334 -7.20 -12.08 15.65
C ALA A 334 -8.11 -12.26 14.42
N THR A 335 -9.32 -11.70 14.51
CA THR A 335 -10.19 -11.53 13.35
C THR A 335 -9.48 -10.55 12.44
N VAL A 336 -8.87 -11.06 11.37
CA VAL A 336 -8.24 -10.26 10.34
C VAL A 336 -9.35 -9.60 9.54
N VAL A 337 -9.66 -8.35 9.89
CA VAL A 337 -10.52 -7.48 9.08
C VAL A 337 -9.64 -6.90 7.97
N VAL A 338 -9.81 -7.42 6.75
CA VAL A 338 -9.29 -6.77 5.54
C VAL A 338 -10.32 -5.73 5.12
N ILE A 339 -10.01 -4.45 5.32
CA ILE A 339 -10.72 -3.36 4.65
C ILE A 339 -10.17 -3.29 3.22
N ILE A 340 -10.94 -3.79 2.25
CA ILE A 340 -10.70 -3.51 0.84
C ILE A 340 -11.60 -2.32 0.48
N ASN A 341 -11.00 -1.18 0.15
CA ASN A 341 -11.71 -0.10 -0.54
C ASN A 341 -12.23 -0.66 -1.86
N GLN A 342 -13.55 -0.63 -2.03
CA GLN A 342 -14.18 -0.92 -3.31
C GLN A 342 -14.19 0.37 -4.13
N ASP A 343 -13.58 0.35 -5.31
CA ASP A 343 -14.01 1.23 -6.40
C ASP A 343 -14.71 0.37 -7.45
N THR A 344 -15.96 0.71 -7.70
CA THR A 344 -16.85 0.11 -8.69
C THR A 344 -16.50 0.63 -10.08
N GLY A 345 -15.87 -0.20 -10.90
CA GLY A 345 -15.70 0.05 -12.33
C GLY A 345 -16.67 -0.79 -13.16
N THR A 346 -17.62 -0.13 -13.84
CA THR A 346 -18.49 -0.71 -14.87
C THR A 346 -17.65 -1.12 -16.10
N PRO A 347 -17.92 -2.27 -16.76
CA PRO A 347 -17.17 -2.68 -17.95
C PRO A 347 -17.63 -1.95 -19.23
N PRO A 348 -16.74 -1.65 -20.20
CA PRO A 348 -17.18 -1.15 -21.50
C PRO A 348 -17.63 -2.31 -22.41
N ALA A 349 -18.67 -2.04 -23.19
CA ALA A 349 -19.19 -2.93 -24.23
C ALA A 349 -18.30 -2.89 -25.50
N THR A 350 -18.14 -4.04 -26.15
CA THR A 350 -17.53 -4.15 -27.48
C THR A 350 -18.50 -3.70 -28.59
N GLY A 351 -18.06 -2.77 -29.45
CA GLY A 351 -18.48 -2.70 -30.84
C GLY A 351 -18.65 -1.31 -31.45
N GLN A 352 -17.63 -0.84 -32.19
CA GLN A 352 -17.62 -0.15 -33.51
C GLN A 352 -16.49 0.90 -33.60
N PRO A 353 -15.91 1.14 -34.80
CA PRO A 353 -14.74 2.01 -34.94
C PRO A 353 -15.16 3.47 -34.82
N SER A 354 -14.96 4.05 -33.65
CA SER A 354 -15.09 5.48 -33.40
C SER A 354 -13.71 6.12 -33.42
N VAL A 355 -13.61 7.26 -34.12
CA VAL A 355 -12.44 8.13 -34.16
C VAL A 355 -11.90 8.33 -32.75
N GLU A 356 -10.63 8.01 -32.56
CA GLU A 356 -9.89 8.11 -31.30
C GLU A 356 -9.90 9.57 -30.81
N GLN A 357 -10.90 9.93 -30.00
CA GLN A 357 -10.82 11.13 -29.17
C GLN A 357 -9.76 10.83 -28.11
N VAL A 358 -8.59 11.47 -28.24
CA VAL A 358 -7.54 11.45 -27.23
C VAL A 358 -8.17 11.98 -25.95
N ALA A 359 -8.42 11.10 -24.99
CA ALA A 359 -8.96 11.49 -23.69
C ALA A 359 -8.07 12.57 -23.06
N LEU A 360 -8.66 13.52 -22.34
CA LEU A 360 -7.92 14.55 -21.62
C LEU A 360 -6.93 13.90 -20.65
N GLN A 361 -5.63 14.11 -20.87
CA GLN A 361 -4.55 13.57 -20.05
C GLN A 361 -3.84 14.71 -19.34
N ALA A 362 -3.73 14.63 -18.01
CA ALA A 362 -2.78 15.43 -17.25
C ALA A 362 -1.49 14.61 -17.05
N SER A 363 -0.35 15.25 -17.27
CA SER A 363 0.96 14.67 -17.03
C SER A 363 1.76 15.57 -16.10
N VAL A 364 2.41 14.98 -15.10
CA VAL A 364 3.41 15.68 -14.31
C VAL A 364 4.70 15.72 -15.12
N ARG A 365 5.27 16.90 -15.25
CA ARG A 365 6.52 17.18 -15.96
C ARG A 365 7.51 17.80 -15.01
N GLU A 366 8.79 17.61 -15.29
CA GLU A 366 9.88 18.20 -14.53
C GLU A 366 10.57 19.25 -15.39
N ARG A 367 11.02 20.32 -14.74
CA ARG A 367 11.87 21.35 -15.33
C ARG A 367 13.04 21.59 -14.40
N GLU A 368 14.23 21.47 -14.96
CA GLU A 368 15.47 21.84 -14.30
C GLU A 368 15.92 23.21 -14.81
N GLU A 369 16.35 24.07 -13.90
CA GLU A 369 16.95 25.36 -14.20
C GLU A 369 18.28 25.47 -13.46
N ASP A 370 19.32 25.86 -14.19
CA ASP A 370 20.64 26.12 -13.63
C ASP A 370 20.81 27.62 -13.41
N PHE A 371 21.00 28.02 -12.16
CA PHE A 371 21.25 29.40 -11.76
C PHE A 371 22.74 29.72 -11.59
N GLY A 372 23.63 28.78 -11.93
CA GLY A 372 25.08 28.89 -11.76
C GLY A 372 25.52 28.53 -10.35
N ASP A 373 24.98 29.24 -9.35
CA ASP A 373 25.32 29.02 -7.94
C ASP A 373 24.51 27.87 -7.31
N PHE A 374 23.37 27.50 -7.90
CA PHE A 374 22.55 26.36 -7.50
C PHE A 374 21.64 25.85 -8.63
N THR A 375 21.20 24.60 -8.51
CA THR A 375 20.24 23.97 -9.43
C THR A 375 18.86 23.95 -8.81
N PHE A 376 17.86 24.19 -9.64
CA PHE A 376 16.44 24.11 -9.29
C PHE A 376 15.80 22.99 -10.08
N SER A 377 15.02 22.14 -9.41
CA SER A 377 14.28 21.05 -10.04
C SER A 377 12.84 21.08 -9.55
N GLY A 378 11.89 21.40 -10.43
CA GLY A 378 10.49 21.55 -10.05
C GLY A 378 9.52 20.83 -10.98
N GLN A 379 8.52 20.22 -10.36
CA GLN A 379 7.40 19.58 -11.04
C GLN A 379 6.30 20.58 -11.38
N TYR A 380 5.67 20.39 -12.54
CA TYR A 380 4.44 21.09 -12.95
C TYR A 380 3.50 20.16 -13.69
N VAL A 381 2.21 20.48 -13.69
CA VAL A 381 1.21 19.70 -14.44
C VAL A 381 0.97 20.33 -15.81
N ARG A 382 0.89 19.47 -16.82
CA ARG A 382 0.50 19.85 -18.18
C ARG A 382 -0.60 18.93 -18.68
N ILE A 383 -1.69 19.51 -19.16
CA ILE A 383 -2.81 18.83 -19.80
C ILE A 383 -2.66 18.79 -21.34
N SER A 384 -3.13 17.69 -21.92
CA SER A 384 -3.18 17.46 -23.36
C SER A 384 -4.45 16.70 -23.74
N GLY A 385 -4.91 16.82 -24.98
CA GLY A 385 -6.10 16.14 -25.47
C GLY A 385 -7.40 16.88 -25.20
N HIS A 386 -7.34 18.16 -24.80
CA HIS A 386 -8.55 18.97 -24.67
C HIS A 386 -9.12 19.31 -26.07
N PRO A 387 -10.45 19.21 -26.30
CA PRO A 387 -11.07 19.51 -27.60
C PRO A 387 -10.80 20.93 -28.11
N ASP A 388 -10.78 21.90 -27.19
CA ASP A 388 -10.44 23.29 -27.46
C ASP A 388 -8.98 23.57 -27.09
N GLN A 389 -8.16 23.92 -28.09
CA GLN A 389 -6.73 24.17 -27.91
C GLN A 389 -6.44 25.49 -27.17
N GLU A 390 -7.33 26.48 -27.24
CA GLU A 390 -7.18 27.75 -26.53
C GLU A 390 -7.45 27.58 -25.04
N ILE A 391 -8.47 26.79 -24.69
CA ILE A 391 -8.72 26.38 -23.30
C ILE A 391 -7.53 25.58 -22.77
N GLN A 392 -7.00 24.63 -23.56
CA GLN A 392 -5.82 23.84 -23.17
C GLN A 392 -4.60 24.73 -22.89
N ARG A 393 -4.37 25.74 -23.74
CA ARG A 393 -3.26 26.69 -23.59
C ARG A 393 -3.40 27.46 -22.28
N ARG A 394 -4.56 28.08 -22.04
CA ARG A 394 -4.83 28.86 -20.81
C ARG A 394 -4.71 28.00 -19.55
N ALA A 395 -5.24 26.79 -19.59
CA ALA A 395 -5.14 25.86 -18.47
C ALA A 395 -3.68 25.49 -18.15
N ASN A 396 -2.89 25.21 -19.19
CA ASN A 396 -1.46 24.93 -19.02
C ASN A 396 -0.67 26.14 -18.51
N GLU A 397 -1.04 27.36 -18.89
CA GLU A 397 -0.44 28.59 -18.37
C GLU A 397 -0.72 28.74 -16.87
N LEU A 398 -1.97 28.55 -16.44
CA LEU A 398 -2.33 28.60 -15.02
C LEU A 398 -1.66 27.49 -14.20
N LEU A 399 -1.56 26.28 -14.74
CA LEU A 399 -0.89 25.16 -14.07
C LEU A 399 0.63 25.33 -13.98
N MET A 400 1.24 26.07 -14.92
CA MET A 400 2.69 26.33 -14.90
C MET A 400 3.07 27.51 -13.99
N ALA A 401 2.15 28.46 -13.78
CA ALA A 401 2.40 29.68 -13.01
C ALA A 401 3.04 29.48 -11.62
N PRO A 402 2.65 28.49 -10.79
CA PRO A 402 3.31 28.24 -9.50
C PRO A 402 4.81 27.97 -9.61
N LEU A 403 5.21 27.26 -10.66
CA LEU A 403 6.59 26.91 -10.91
C LEU A 403 7.37 28.12 -11.43
N ASP A 404 6.79 28.85 -12.39
CA ASP A 404 7.41 30.05 -12.96
C ASP A 404 7.62 31.15 -11.90
N ASP A 405 6.61 31.41 -11.05
CA ASP A 405 6.71 32.35 -9.94
C ASP A 405 7.81 31.93 -8.94
N TRP A 406 7.99 30.62 -8.72
CA TRP A 406 9.01 30.10 -7.82
C TRP A 406 10.42 30.23 -8.41
N ILE A 407 10.58 29.98 -9.71
CA ILE A 407 11.80 30.23 -10.46
C ILE A 407 12.16 31.72 -10.42
N GLU A 408 11.19 32.61 -10.64
CA GLU A 408 11.41 34.06 -10.58
C GLU A 408 11.80 34.52 -9.16
N HIS A 409 11.13 34.00 -8.14
CA HIS A 409 11.47 34.27 -6.75
C HIS A 409 12.90 33.84 -6.41
N ALA A 410 13.32 32.66 -6.89
CA ALA A 410 14.69 32.18 -6.76
C ALA A 410 15.71 33.09 -7.50
N ARG A 411 15.37 33.60 -8.70
CA ARG A 411 16.22 34.56 -9.45
C ARG A 411 16.38 35.91 -8.75
N SER A 412 15.37 36.37 -8.01
CA SER A 412 15.36 37.69 -7.39
C SER A 412 16.36 37.88 -6.22
N GLY A 413 17.09 36.83 -5.83
CA GLY A 413 18.24 36.93 -4.93
C GLY A 413 18.02 36.49 -3.48
N LEU A 414 16.97 35.71 -3.18
CA LEU A 414 16.78 35.14 -1.84
C LEU A 414 17.69 33.93 -1.54
N LEU A 415 18.40 33.43 -2.55
CA LEU A 415 19.30 32.29 -2.45
C LEU A 415 20.74 32.77 -2.73
N GLY A 416 21.28 33.62 -1.86
CA GLY A 416 22.71 33.92 -1.88
C GLY A 416 23.56 32.68 -1.56
N PRO A 417 24.87 32.68 -1.87
CA PRO A 417 25.75 31.58 -1.52
C PRO A 417 25.68 31.33 0.00
N ASP A 418 25.49 30.07 0.36
CA ASP A 418 25.44 29.62 1.75
C ASP A 418 26.71 30.12 2.48
N PRO A 419 26.59 30.90 3.59
CA PRO A 419 27.74 31.42 4.33
C PRO A 419 28.72 30.35 4.86
N GLY A 420 28.34 29.07 4.76
CA GLY A 420 29.05 27.89 5.24
C GLY A 420 29.42 26.90 4.11
N GLY A 421 29.23 27.30 2.84
CA GLY A 421 29.75 26.58 1.67
C GLY A 421 28.85 25.48 1.08
N GLY A 422 27.54 25.51 1.33
CA GLY A 422 26.54 24.64 0.69
C GLY A 422 25.88 25.25 -0.56
N VAL A 423 25.33 24.40 -1.42
CA VAL A 423 24.47 24.83 -2.55
C VAL A 423 23.01 24.59 -2.12
N PRO A 424 22.14 25.61 -2.05
CA PRO A 424 20.74 25.41 -1.68
C PRO A 424 20.00 24.61 -2.77
N GLU A 425 19.17 23.65 -2.38
CA GLU A 425 18.31 22.89 -3.30
C GLU A 425 16.88 23.41 -3.22
N ALA A 426 16.37 23.97 -4.32
CA ALA A 426 15.00 24.44 -4.44
C ALA A 426 14.19 23.44 -5.28
N THR A 427 13.10 22.91 -4.71
CA THR A 427 12.24 21.93 -5.37
C THR A 427 10.77 22.31 -5.34
N THR A 428 10.02 21.82 -6.33
CA THR A 428 8.55 21.85 -6.33
C THR A 428 8.03 20.44 -6.59
N ARG A 429 7.05 19.98 -5.80
CA ARG A 429 6.33 18.72 -5.99
C ARG A 429 4.88 18.99 -6.27
N VAL A 430 4.25 18.11 -7.04
CA VAL A 430 2.86 18.28 -7.46
C VAL A 430 2.00 17.10 -7.07
N GLU A 431 0.82 17.40 -6.54
CA GLU A 431 -0.26 16.45 -6.24
C GLU A 431 -1.52 16.88 -7.00
N ILE A 432 -2.11 15.99 -7.80
CA ILE A 432 -3.39 16.27 -8.48
C ILE A 432 -4.50 15.86 -7.52
N LEU A 433 -5.26 16.83 -7.02
CA LEU A 433 -6.36 16.64 -6.07
C LEU A 433 -7.64 16.16 -6.76
N ARG A 434 -7.86 16.62 -7.99
CA ARG A 434 -9.00 16.23 -8.84
C ARG A 434 -8.67 16.47 -10.30
N GLN A 435 -9.10 15.54 -11.15
CA GLN A 435 -9.09 15.69 -12.59
C GLN A 435 -10.33 15.02 -13.17
N ASP A 436 -11.13 15.77 -13.90
CA ASP A 436 -12.23 15.27 -14.72
C ASP A 436 -12.36 16.12 -16.00
N GLU A 437 -13.46 15.98 -16.74
CA GLU A 437 -13.68 16.71 -17.98
C GLU A 437 -13.90 18.23 -17.78
N ARG A 438 -14.25 18.66 -16.56
CA ARG A 438 -14.61 20.05 -16.24
C ARG A 438 -13.60 20.75 -15.35
N VAL A 439 -12.83 20.03 -14.55
CA VAL A 439 -11.89 20.66 -13.61
C VAL A 439 -10.59 19.89 -13.48
N ILE A 440 -9.50 20.63 -13.32
CA ILE A 440 -8.23 20.12 -12.81
C ILE A 440 -7.81 20.95 -11.61
N SER A 441 -7.57 20.28 -10.48
CA SER A 441 -7.21 20.88 -9.19
C SER A 441 -5.91 20.25 -8.71
N VAL A 442 -4.94 21.09 -8.36
CA VAL A 442 -3.55 20.70 -8.17
C VAL A 442 -2.94 21.43 -6.97
N ARG A 443 -2.26 20.70 -6.10
CA ARG A 443 -1.46 21.22 -4.99
C ARG A 443 0.02 21.17 -5.36
N TYR A 444 0.68 22.31 -5.24
CA TYR A 444 2.11 22.48 -5.39
C TYR A 444 2.74 22.63 -4.01
N SER A 445 3.73 21.80 -3.70
CA SER A 445 4.58 21.93 -2.51
C SER A 445 5.93 22.46 -2.94
N ARG A 446 6.35 23.61 -2.43
CA ARG A 446 7.69 24.17 -2.67
C ARG A 446 8.57 24.01 -1.44
N MET A 447 9.83 23.67 -1.66
CA MET A 447 10.81 23.46 -0.60
C MET A 447 12.15 24.08 -0.97
N ILE A 448 12.81 24.69 0.02
CA ILE A 448 14.24 25.02 -0.02
C ILE A 448 14.94 24.21 1.05
N ALA A 449 15.95 23.43 0.66
CA ALA A 449 16.82 22.71 1.57
C ALA A 449 18.23 23.31 1.54
N SER A 450 18.79 23.64 2.71
CA SER A 450 20.24 23.81 2.87
C SER A 450 20.68 23.30 4.26
N PRO A 451 21.94 22.86 4.39
CA PRO A 451 22.53 22.45 5.67
C PRO A 451 22.46 23.51 6.78
N GLN A 452 22.45 24.81 6.44
CA GLN A 452 22.36 25.88 7.45
C GLN A 452 20.95 26.11 7.98
N PHE A 453 19.92 25.92 7.15
CA PHE A 453 18.55 26.00 7.62
C PHE A 453 18.10 24.75 8.39
N GLY A 454 19.05 23.89 8.81
CA GLY A 454 18.76 22.65 9.51
C GLY A 454 17.92 21.67 8.69
N ASN A 455 18.09 21.66 7.35
CA ASN A 455 17.24 20.93 6.40
C ASN A 455 15.75 21.36 6.39
N ARG A 456 15.43 22.61 6.80
CA ARG A 456 14.07 23.18 6.79
C ARG A 456 14.06 24.64 6.28
N GLY A 457 14.69 24.90 5.13
CA GLY A 457 14.95 26.27 4.62
C GLY A 457 13.76 27.08 4.14
N GLY A 458 12.60 26.46 4.05
CA GLY A 458 11.36 27.13 3.68
C GLY A 458 10.47 26.13 2.99
N TYR A 459 9.24 26.01 3.45
CA TYR A 459 8.24 25.11 2.91
C TYR A 459 6.96 25.90 2.71
N GLY A 460 6.32 25.72 1.56
CA GLY A 460 5.09 26.43 1.24
C GLY A 460 4.24 25.66 0.26
N PHE A 461 2.99 26.05 0.16
CA PHE A 461 2.02 25.38 -0.69
C PHE A 461 1.28 26.38 -1.57
N ARG A 462 0.92 25.92 -2.78
CA ARG A 462 0.08 26.68 -3.70
C ARG A 462 -0.98 25.78 -4.32
N LEU A 463 -2.24 26.18 -4.26
CA LEU A 463 -3.35 25.47 -4.86
C LEU A 463 -3.78 26.16 -6.15
N VAL A 464 -3.79 25.40 -7.25
CA VAL A 464 -4.27 25.87 -8.55
C VAL A 464 -5.40 24.97 -9.00
N THR A 465 -6.54 25.59 -9.26
CA THR A 465 -7.68 24.91 -9.88
C THR A 465 -8.06 25.64 -11.16
N VAL A 466 -8.26 24.90 -12.24
CA VAL A 466 -8.65 25.41 -13.54
C VAL A 466 -10.00 24.79 -13.94
N ASP A 467 -10.93 25.66 -14.33
CA ASP A 467 -12.15 25.30 -15.04
C ASP A 467 -11.81 24.95 -16.49
N LEU A 468 -11.91 23.67 -16.85
CA LEU A 468 -11.65 23.15 -18.18
C LEU A 468 -12.77 23.47 -19.17
N THR A 469 -13.88 24.06 -18.75
CA THR A 469 -14.92 24.55 -19.67
C THR A 469 -14.62 25.95 -20.19
N THR A 470 -13.84 26.75 -19.46
CA THR A 470 -13.51 28.14 -19.80
C THR A 470 -12.01 28.40 -19.96
N GLY A 471 -11.17 27.52 -19.39
CA GLY A 471 -9.72 27.71 -19.24
C GLY A 471 -9.35 28.72 -18.14
N GLY A 472 -10.30 29.15 -17.31
CA GLY A 472 -10.12 30.15 -16.26
C GLY A 472 -9.81 29.54 -14.88
N PRO A 473 -9.33 30.35 -13.91
CA PRO A 473 -9.07 29.89 -12.55
C PRO A 473 -10.37 29.68 -11.76
N LEU A 474 -10.36 28.72 -10.84
CA LEU A 474 -11.38 28.53 -9.79
C LEU A 474 -10.73 28.66 -8.42
N ASN A 475 -10.32 29.88 -8.06
CA ASN A 475 -9.73 30.18 -6.75
C ASN A 475 -10.82 30.57 -5.73
N ALA A 476 -10.41 30.85 -4.48
CA ALA A 476 -11.36 31.13 -3.41
C ALA A 476 -12.28 32.34 -3.70
N PRO A 477 -11.79 33.48 -4.26
CA PRO A 477 -12.66 34.58 -4.69
C PRO A 477 -13.66 34.23 -5.79
N GLU A 478 -13.29 33.40 -6.77
CA GLU A 478 -14.20 32.98 -7.85
C GLU A 478 -15.29 32.02 -7.36
N VAL A 479 -14.94 31.15 -6.40
CA VAL A 479 -15.84 30.13 -5.86
C VAL A 479 -16.72 30.69 -4.74
N PHE A 480 -16.17 31.54 -3.88
CA PHE A 480 -16.84 32.13 -2.71
C PHE A 480 -16.87 33.66 -2.79
N ALA A 481 -17.39 34.20 -3.90
CA ALA A 481 -17.40 35.64 -4.20
C ALA A 481 -18.02 36.51 -3.09
N ASP A 482 -19.09 36.02 -2.45
CA ASP A 482 -19.72 36.73 -1.32
C ASP A 482 -18.75 36.81 -0.13
N ALA A 483 -18.05 35.71 0.21
CA ALA A 483 -17.06 35.70 1.30
C ALA A 483 -15.82 36.57 0.97
N ALA A 484 -15.48 36.70 -0.31
CA ALA A 484 -14.37 37.53 -0.79
C ALA A 484 -14.72 39.03 -0.83
N SER A 485 -15.96 39.43 -0.54
CA SER A 485 -16.38 40.84 -0.55
C SER A 485 -17.15 41.28 0.71
N ASP A 486 -17.73 40.34 1.47
CA ASP A 486 -18.53 40.61 2.66
C ASP A 486 -18.00 39.83 3.88
N ALA A 487 -17.81 40.56 4.99
CA ALA A 487 -17.24 39.99 6.21
C ALA A 487 -18.18 39.00 6.92
N ALA A 488 -19.50 39.16 6.81
CA ALA A 488 -20.44 38.22 7.40
C ALA A 488 -20.47 36.90 6.63
N ALA A 489 -20.42 36.96 5.29
CA ALA A 489 -20.26 35.78 4.44
C ALA A 489 -18.91 35.06 4.68
N ALA A 490 -17.81 35.81 4.85
CA ALA A 490 -16.52 35.24 5.25
C ALA A 490 -16.61 34.52 6.61
N GLY A 491 -17.31 35.11 7.59
CA GLY A 491 -17.56 34.47 8.88
C GLY A 491 -18.39 33.19 8.80
N LEU A 492 -19.37 33.11 7.89
CA LEU A 492 -20.13 31.87 7.65
C LEU A 492 -19.25 30.78 7.02
N LEU A 493 -18.38 31.15 6.09
CA LEU A 493 -17.41 30.22 5.49
C LEU A 493 -16.45 29.69 6.56
N GLU A 494 -15.89 30.58 7.38
CA GLU A 494 -15.04 30.23 8.52
C GLU A 494 -15.72 29.25 9.49
N GLN A 495 -17.00 29.45 9.81
CA GLN A 495 -17.73 28.51 10.68
C GLN A 495 -17.77 27.09 10.09
N ARG A 496 -17.89 26.95 8.76
CA ARG A 496 -17.84 25.64 8.09
C ARG A 496 -16.45 25.03 8.21
N VAL A 497 -15.40 25.81 7.98
CA VAL A 497 -14.02 25.30 8.08
C VAL A 497 -13.68 24.92 9.52
N LEU A 498 -14.00 25.76 10.50
CA LEU A 498 -13.68 25.52 11.91
C LEU A 498 -14.40 24.32 12.51
N ALA A 499 -15.58 23.97 12.00
CA ALA A 499 -16.28 22.74 12.38
C ALA A 499 -15.45 21.48 12.08
N HIS A 500 -14.61 21.52 11.04
CA HIS A 500 -13.68 20.45 10.66
C HIS A 500 -12.27 20.66 11.24
N ALA A 501 -11.95 21.86 11.71
CA ALA A 501 -10.68 22.19 12.39
C ALA A 501 -10.69 21.93 13.91
N GLY A 502 -11.81 21.48 14.49
CA GLY A 502 -11.94 21.35 15.94
C GLY A 502 -12.04 22.70 16.68
N GLY A 503 -12.48 23.75 15.98
CA GLY A 503 -12.75 25.07 16.54
C GLY A 503 -11.58 26.07 16.54
N SER A 504 -10.39 25.68 16.07
CA SER A 504 -9.22 26.56 15.93
C SER A 504 -8.37 26.17 14.73
N TYR A 505 -7.78 27.15 14.06
CA TYR A 505 -6.77 26.90 13.01
C TYR A 505 -5.41 26.47 13.55
N CYS A 506 -5.23 26.37 14.86
CA CYS A 506 -4.05 25.76 15.45
C CYS A 506 -4.43 24.87 16.65
N PRO A 507 -4.48 23.53 16.47
CA PRO A 507 -4.84 22.61 17.54
C PRO A 507 -3.90 22.75 18.74
N GLY A 508 -4.48 22.96 19.94
CA GLY A 508 -3.72 23.10 21.19
C GLY A 508 -3.26 24.52 21.52
N SER A 509 -3.55 25.52 20.68
CA SER A 509 -3.43 26.94 21.03
C SER A 509 -4.82 27.53 21.35
N PRO A 510 -5.14 27.82 22.62
CA PRO A 510 -6.41 28.43 23.00
C PRO A 510 -6.44 29.96 22.79
N GLU A 511 -5.49 30.51 22.03
CA GLU A 511 -5.40 31.97 21.78
C GLU A 511 -6.60 32.49 20.96
N GLN A 512 -6.92 33.78 21.15
CA GLN A 512 -7.91 34.48 20.34
C GLN A 512 -7.42 34.57 18.89
N GLN A 513 -8.12 33.91 17.97
CA GLN A 513 -7.86 34.05 16.54
C GLN A 513 -8.65 35.23 15.95
N ALA A 514 -8.05 35.93 14.99
CA ALA A 514 -8.76 36.91 14.19
C ALA A 514 -9.85 36.22 13.35
N PRO A 515 -11.04 36.81 13.19
CA PRO A 515 -12.06 36.25 12.30
C PRO A 515 -11.59 36.32 10.85
N MET A 516 -12.09 35.39 10.02
CA MET A 516 -11.82 35.40 8.59
C MET A 516 -12.32 36.69 7.95
N SER A 517 -11.41 37.44 7.34
CA SER A 517 -11.69 38.66 6.59
C SER A 517 -11.71 38.35 5.08
N PRO A 518 -12.50 39.07 4.27
CA PRO A 518 -12.42 39.01 2.81
C PRO A 518 -10.98 39.12 2.27
N LEU A 519 -10.15 39.94 2.90
CA LEU A 519 -8.74 40.13 2.52
C LEU A 519 -7.92 38.83 2.61
N PHE A 520 -8.29 37.89 3.46
CA PHE A 520 -7.58 36.61 3.57
C PHE A 520 -7.80 35.68 2.37
N LEU A 521 -8.87 35.93 1.60
CA LEU A 521 -9.21 35.20 0.39
C LEU A 521 -8.64 35.89 -0.87
N THR A 522 -8.43 37.20 -0.83
CA THR A 522 -8.09 38.02 -2.01
C THR A 522 -6.65 38.55 -2.02
N GLU A 523 -6.08 38.88 -0.86
CA GLU A 523 -4.79 39.56 -0.77
C GLU A 523 -3.68 38.61 -0.32
N PRO A 524 -2.45 38.74 -0.85
CA PRO A 524 -1.30 37.98 -0.39
C PRO A 524 -1.04 38.17 1.11
N TYR A 525 -0.74 37.09 1.83
CA TYR A 525 -0.42 37.18 3.26
C TYR A 525 1.00 37.72 3.55
N THR A 526 1.82 37.97 2.52
CA THR A 526 3.14 38.61 2.66
C THR A 526 3.25 39.86 1.79
N ALA A 527 3.97 40.87 2.29
CA ALA A 527 4.08 42.20 1.66
C ALA A 527 4.90 42.24 0.35
N GLY A 528 5.51 41.12 -0.07
CA GLY A 528 6.37 41.01 -1.25
C GLY A 528 5.75 40.28 -2.44
N GLY A 529 4.44 40.01 -2.41
CA GLY A 529 3.76 39.13 -3.36
C GLY A 529 3.69 37.68 -2.84
N GLY A 530 2.69 36.92 -3.30
CA GLY A 530 2.44 35.56 -2.83
C GLY A 530 0.96 35.18 -2.90
N ASP A 531 0.61 34.06 -2.29
CA ASP A 531 -0.76 33.56 -2.27
C ASP A 531 -1.58 34.17 -1.12
N PRO A 532 -2.93 34.16 -1.21
CA PRO A 532 -3.78 34.54 -0.09
C PRO A 532 -3.59 33.64 1.14
N ALA A 533 -3.97 34.16 2.31
CA ALA A 533 -3.90 33.40 3.57
C ALA A 533 -4.83 32.17 3.55
N VAL A 534 -5.89 32.19 2.74
CA VAL A 534 -6.81 31.07 2.54
C VAL A 534 -6.84 30.73 1.06
N GLN A 535 -6.38 29.53 0.73
CA GLN A 535 -6.42 28.98 -0.62
C GLN A 535 -7.41 27.80 -0.68
N THR A 536 -7.96 27.55 -1.86
CA THR A 536 -8.93 26.47 -2.06
C THR A 536 -8.46 25.47 -3.11
N GLY A 537 -8.50 24.20 -2.73
CA GLY A 537 -8.32 23.06 -3.62
C GLY A 537 -9.62 22.27 -3.68
N PHE A 538 -9.83 21.53 -4.76
CA PHE A 538 -11.04 20.73 -4.94
C PHE A 538 -10.68 19.27 -5.12
N THR A 539 -11.34 18.41 -4.35
CA THR A 539 -11.25 16.95 -4.43
C THR A 539 -12.58 16.38 -4.94
N ALA A 540 -12.67 15.07 -5.12
CA ALA A 540 -13.95 14.42 -5.39
C ALA A 540 -14.96 14.56 -4.23
N GLY A 541 -14.49 14.66 -2.99
CA GLY A 541 -15.34 14.65 -1.79
C GLY A 541 -15.70 16.02 -1.22
N GLY A 542 -14.95 17.07 -1.57
CA GLY A 542 -15.15 18.39 -0.98
C GLY A 542 -14.10 19.42 -1.36
N VAL A 543 -14.18 20.56 -0.70
CA VAL A 543 -13.25 21.68 -0.82
C VAL A 543 -12.19 21.56 0.25
N GLU A 544 -10.94 21.52 -0.18
CA GLU A 544 -9.81 21.69 0.71
C GLU A 544 -9.57 23.18 0.93
N PHE A 545 -9.57 23.60 2.19
CA PHE A 545 -9.12 24.92 2.62
C PHE A 545 -7.71 24.79 3.19
N LEU A 546 -6.76 25.38 2.49
CA LEU A 546 -5.40 25.54 2.98
C LEU A 546 -5.29 26.93 3.62
N VAL A 547 -5.10 26.94 4.93
CA VAL A 547 -5.12 28.14 5.77
C VAL A 547 -3.74 28.38 6.36
N TYR A 548 -3.18 29.56 6.13
CA TYR A 548 -1.97 30.01 6.81
C TYR A 548 -2.33 30.55 8.18
N ALA A 549 -2.25 29.70 9.21
CA ALA A 549 -2.71 30.00 10.56
C ALA A 549 -2.09 31.28 11.19
N PRO A 550 -0.82 31.64 10.92
CA PRO A 550 -0.24 32.87 11.47
C PRO A 550 -0.94 34.17 11.01
N ALA A 551 -1.59 34.18 9.84
CA ALA A 551 -2.40 35.33 9.41
C ALA A 551 -3.62 35.58 10.31
N PHE A 552 -4.05 34.55 11.04
CA PHE A 552 -5.17 34.59 11.99
C PHE A 552 -4.69 34.89 13.43
N GLY A 553 -3.41 35.24 13.62
CA GLY A 553 -2.84 35.57 14.93
C GLY A 553 -2.23 34.40 15.69
N HIS A 554 -2.16 33.20 15.09
CA HIS A 554 -1.53 32.03 15.71
C HIS A 554 0.00 32.07 15.63
N ALA A 555 0.67 31.25 16.45
CA ALA A 555 2.11 31.11 16.42
C ALA A 555 2.63 30.65 15.04
N MET A 556 3.82 31.13 14.64
CA MET A 556 4.47 30.74 13.39
C MET A 556 4.68 29.22 13.23
N ALA A 557 4.77 28.49 14.35
CA ALA A 557 4.90 27.03 14.36
C ALA A 557 3.63 26.30 13.89
N CYS A 558 2.46 26.96 13.90
CA CYS A 558 1.21 26.42 13.38
C CYS A 558 1.22 26.36 11.85
N ASP A 559 1.94 27.27 11.18
CA ASP A 559 2.17 27.28 9.72
C ASP A 559 0.87 27.06 8.89
N PHE A 560 0.98 26.46 7.71
CA PHE A 560 -0.16 26.02 6.91
C PHE A 560 -0.89 24.82 7.51
N GLN A 561 -2.22 24.92 7.53
CA GLN A 561 -3.14 23.85 7.93
C GLN A 561 -4.12 23.56 6.80
N SER A 562 -4.46 22.29 6.60
CA SER A 562 -5.39 21.86 5.55
C SER A 562 -6.64 21.25 6.15
N TYR A 563 -7.81 21.69 5.66
CA TYR A 563 -9.11 21.26 6.12
C TYR A 563 -10.01 20.87 4.94
N LEU A 564 -10.42 19.60 4.89
CA LEU A 564 -11.34 19.13 3.87
C LEU A 564 -12.79 19.29 4.36
N VAL A 565 -13.57 20.14 3.67
CA VAL A 565 -14.97 20.39 3.98
C VAL A 565 -15.85 19.79 2.86
N PRO A 566 -16.79 18.87 3.19
CA PRO A 566 -17.65 18.24 2.19
C PRO A 566 -18.49 19.25 1.38
N TYR A 567 -18.69 19.02 0.09
CA TYR A 567 -19.44 19.94 -0.79
C TYR A 567 -20.82 20.30 -0.24
N ARG A 568 -21.56 19.33 0.32
CA ARG A 568 -22.89 19.53 0.91
C ARG A 568 -22.94 20.59 2.03
N GLU A 569 -21.81 20.92 2.63
CA GLU A 569 -21.71 21.87 3.76
C GLU A 569 -21.34 23.29 3.31
N VAL A 570 -20.79 23.43 2.10
CA VAL A 570 -20.28 24.71 1.54
C VAL A 570 -20.91 25.09 0.21
N GLU A 571 -21.62 24.19 -0.48
CA GLU A 571 -22.23 24.44 -1.80
C GLU A 571 -23.19 25.64 -1.78
N ALA A 572 -23.89 25.88 -0.67
CA ALA A 572 -24.81 27.00 -0.53
C ALA A 572 -24.10 28.37 -0.53
N LEU A 573 -22.81 28.38 -0.18
CA LEU A 573 -21.96 29.57 -0.17
C LEU A 573 -21.21 29.78 -1.50
N MET A 574 -21.31 28.83 -2.42
CA MET A 574 -20.62 28.89 -3.71
C MET A 574 -21.39 29.69 -4.74
N THR A 575 -20.65 30.35 -5.64
CA THR A 575 -21.22 30.96 -6.84
C THR A 575 -21.99 29.92 -7.66
N ARG A 576 -22.95 30.38 -8.47
CA ARG A 576 -23.74 29.47 -9.31
C ARG A 576 -22.86 28.68 -10.27
N HIS A 577 -21.91 29.36 -10.93
CA HIS A 577 -20.95 28.75 -11.85
C HIS A 577 -20.12 27.67 -11.15
N ALA A 578 -19.54 27.99 -10.00
CA ALA A 578 -18.72 27.04 -9.24
C ALA A 578 -19.49 25.77 -8.86
N ARG A 579 -20.78 25.87 -8.47
CA ARG A 579 -21.62 24.69 -8.22
C ARG A 579 -21.85 23.83 -9.45
N GLU A 580 -22.04 24.46 -10.61
CA GLU A 580 -22.27 23.77 -11.88
C GLU A 580 -21.02 23.03 -12.36
N VAL A 581 -19.82 23.55 -12.05
CA VAL A 581 -18.54 22.94 -12.43
C VAL A 581 -18.05 21.92 -11.41
N LEU A 582 -18.19 22.19 -10.11
CA LEU A 582 -17.55 21.43 -9.04
C LEU A 582 -18.47 20.38 -8.39
N VAL A 583 -19.79 20.59 -8.38
CA VAL A 583 -20.73 19.73 -7.63
C VAL A 583 -21.66 18.93 -8.55
N LYS A 584 -22.10 19.56 -9.64
CA LYS A 584 -22.94 18.94 -10.69
C LYS A 584 -22.08 18.49 -11.86
#